data_AF-A0A4Y2L0E2-F1
#
_entry.id   AF-A0A4Y2L0E2-F1
#
_cell.length_a   1.000
_cell.length_b   1.000
_cell.length_c   1.000
_cell.angle_alpha   90.00
_cell.angle_beta   90.00
_cell.angle_gamma   90.00
#
_symmetry.space_group_name_H-M   'P 1'
#
loop_
_entity.id
_entity.type
_entity.pdbx_description
1 polymer ?
#
loop_
_entity_poly.entity_id
_entity_poly.type
_entity_poly.pdbx_seq_one_letter_code
_entity_poly.pdbx_strand_id
1 'polypeptide(L)'
;MLADDRNHIRELALRRILKAREVKWSAATTTIATNNIRIFNLPAFDLCAMDYVDLIKWENMTEPPLTERFSDDMIAEAIVNPAII
;
A
#
# COMPACT_ATOMS: atom_id res chain seq x y z
N MET A 1 -0.46 2.05 -9.98
CA MET A 1 -0.70 0.66 -9.53
C MET A 1 -2.19 0.35 -9.40
N LEU A 2 -2.97 1.06 -8.58
CA LEU A 2 -4.43 0.82 -8.53
C LEU A 2 -5.14 1.13 -9.86
N ALA A 3 -4.76 2.21 -10.54
CA ALA A 3 -5.28 2.60 -11.85
C ALA A 3 -4.50 1.98 -13.03
N ASP A 4 -3.74 0.91 -12.79
CA ASP A 4 -2.98 0.22 -13.84
C ASP A 4 -3.89 -0.75 -14.60
N ASP A 5 -3.72 -0.85 -15.92
CA ASP A 5 -4.51 -1.75 -16.77
C ASP A 5 -4.21 -3.23 -16.49
N ARG A 6 -3.00 -3.53 -15.99
CA ARG A 6 -2.55 -4.90 -15.75
C ARG A 6 -3.10 -5.42 -14.42
N ASN A 7 -3.95 -6.45 -14.50
CA ASN A 7 -4.60 -7.04 -13.31
C ASN A 7 -3.65 -7.44 -12.19
N HIS A 8 -2.51 -8.06 -12.50
CA HIS A 8 -1.53 -8.46 -11.47
C HIS A 8 -0.87 -7.26 -10.76
N ILE A 9 -0.77 -6.10 -11.41
CA ILE A 9 -0.24 -4.87 -10.78
C ILE A 9 -1.28 -4.28 -9.82
N ARG A 10 -2.55 -4.26 -10.22
CA ARG A 10 -3.67 -3.80 -9.37
C ARG A 10 -3.88 -4.73 -8.18
N GLU A 11 -3.87 -6.04 -8.39
CA GLU A 11 -3.93 -7.05 -7.33
C GLU A 11 -2.78 -6.88 -6.32
N LEU A 12 -1.55 -6.71 -6.82
CA LEU A 12 -0.38 -6.45 -5.98
C LEU A 12 -0.57 -5.17 -5.14
N ALA A 13 -1.18 -4.13 -5.71
CA ALA A 13 -1.49 -2.90 -4.98
C ALA A 13 -2.47 -3.14 -3.82
N LEU A 14 -3.57 -3.87 -4.07
CA LEU A 14 -4.59 -4.18 -3.08
C LEU A 14 -4.02 -5.02 -1.93
N ARG A 15 -3.21 -6.05 -2.24
CA ARG A 15 -2.52 -6.85 -1.22
C ARG A 15 -1.55 -6.02 -0.38
N ARG A 16 -0.86 -5.07 -1.00
CA ARG A 16 0.05 -4.15 -0.28
C ARG A 16 -0.72 -3.21 0.65
N ILE A 17 -1.91 -2.77 0.27
CA ILE A 17 -2.78 -1.95 1.11
C ILE A 17 -3.22 -2.71 2.35
N LEU A 18 -3.70 -3.95 2.20
CA LEU A 18 -4.10 -4.80 3.34
C LEU A 18 -2.93 -5.00 4.31
N LYS A 19 -1.74 -5.34 3.79
CA LYS A 19 -0.54 -5.51 4.61
C LYS A 19 -0.15 -4.22 5.36
N ALA A 20 -0.29 -3.06 4.72
CA ALA A 20 -0.01 -1.77 5.36
C ALA A 20 -1.00 -1.43 6.50
N ARG A 21 -2.26 -1.87 6.38
CA ARG A 21 -3.28 -1.72 7.44
C ARG A 21 -3.00 -2.60 8.66
N GLU A 22 -2.58 -3.85 8.44
CA GLU A 22 -2.15 -4.74 9.53
C GLU A 22 -1.00 -4.11 10.33
N VAL A 23 0.00 -3.55 9.63
CA VAL A 23 1.12 -2.84 10.26
C VAL A 23 0.64 -1.60 11.02
N LYS A 24 -0.25 -0.78 10.44
CA LYS A 24 -0.87 0.39 11.11
C LYS A 24 -1.61 -0.02 12.40
N TRP A 25 -2.38 -1.10 12.36
CA TRP A 25 -3.15 -1.58 13.53
C TRP A 25 -2.23 -2.13 14.64
N SER A 26 -1.20 -2.88 14.27
CA SER A 26 -0.19 -3.38 15.21
C SER A 26 0.58 -2.24 15.90
N ALA A 27 0.90 -1.16 15.17
CA ALA A 27 1.58 0.02 15.71
C ALA A 27 0.65 0.92 16.54
N ALA A 28 -0.62 1.06 16.13
CA ALA A 28 -1.62 1.85 16.85
C ALA A 28 -1.98 1.25 18.22
N THR A 29 -1.88 -0.07 18.38
CA THR A 29 -2.05 -0.76 19.67
C THR A 29 -0.91 -0.43 20.65
N THR A 30 0.26 0.01 20.16
CA THR A 30 1.44 0.34 20.99
C THR A 30 1.69 1.83 21.14
N THR A 31 1.13 2.71 20.31
CA THR A 31 1.43 4.14 20.40
C THR A 31 0.25 5.00 19.97
N ILE A 32 -0.27 5.75 20.94
CA ILE A 32 -1.19 6.88 20.76
C ILE A 32 -0.75 7.68 19.53
N ALA A 33 -1.68 7.85 18.59
CA ALA A 33 -1.53 8.54 17.31
C ALA A 33 -0.66 9.80 17.41
N THR A 34 0.64 9.65 17.20
CA THR A 34 1.53 10.78 16.98
C THR A 34 1.42 11.15 15.52
N ASN A 35 1.25 12.43 15.24
CA ASN A 35 1.15 13.02 13.90
C ASN A 35 2.46 12.82 13.11
N ASN A 36 2.75 11.57 12.74
CA ASN A 36 3.98 11.20 12.06
C ASN A 36 3.85 11.62 10.59
N ILE A 37 4.54 12.69 10.25
CA ILE A 37 4.73 13.14 8.87
C ILE A 37 5.37 11.99 8.09
N ARG A 38 4.77 11.62 6.95
CA ARG A 38 5.31 10.57 6.08
C ARG A 38 6.57 11.08 5.38
N ILE A 39 7.72 10.51 5.71
CA ILE A 39 9.00 10.85 5.07
C ILE A 39 9.27 9.80 3.99
N PHE A 40 9.24 10.22 2.72
CA PHE A 40 9.66 9.37 1.60
C PHE A 40 11.13 9.64 1.29
N ASN A 41 12.00 8.70 1.65
CA ASN A 41 13.42 8.76 1.30
C ASN A 41 13.61 8.28 -0.14
N LEU A 42 13.98 9.21 -1.03
CA LEU A 42 14.30 8.91 -2.42
C LEU A 42 15.58 8.06 -2.51
N PRO A 43 15.55 6.91 -3.19
CA PRO A 43 16.75 6.17 -3.53
C PRO A 43 17.58 6.94 -4.58
N ALA A 44 18.87 6.62 -4.68
CA ALA A 44 19.74 7.20 -5.71
C ALA A 44 19.20 6.88 -7.12
N PHE A 45 19.18 7.88 -8.00
CA PHE A 45 18.38 7.95 -9.24
C PHE A 45 18.84 7.03 -10.40
N ASP A 46 19.80 6.12 -10.17
CA ASP A 46 20.40 5.28 -11.21
C ASP A 46 19.91 3.82 -11.14
N LEU A 47 18.60 3.62 -11.09
CA LEU A 47 17.97 2.31 -10.89
C LEU A 47 17.25 1.85 -12.16
N CYS A 48 17.45 0.58 -12.52
CA CYS A 48 16.83 -0.02 -13.69
C CYS A 48 15.30 -0.05 -13.50
N ALA A 49 14.52 0.06 -14.58
CA ALA A 49 13.05 0.07 -14.50
C ALA A 49 12.47 -1.18 -13.81
N MET A 50 13.22 -2.29 -13.79
CA MET A 50 12.84 -3.51 -13.05
C MET A 50 13.02 -3.36 -11.53
N ASP A 51 13.99 -2.55 -11.09
CA ASP A 51 14.28 -2.32 -9.67
C ASP A 51 13.22 -1.41 -9.01
N TYR A 52 12.37 -0.73 -9.80
CA TYR A 52 11.25 0.08 -9.30
C TYR A 52 10.24 -0.70 -8.46
N VAL A 53 10.10 -2.01 -8.69
CA VAL A 53 9.17 -2.84 -7.91
C VAL A 53 9.63 -2.99 -6.45
N ASP A 54 10.96 -2.95 -6.25
CA ASP A 54 11.64 -3.18 -4.97
C ASP A 54 12.17 -1.90 -4.32
N LEU A 55 12.21 -0.77 -5.05
CA LEU A 55 12.57 0.56 -4.52
C LEU A 55 11.71 0.97 -3.32
N ILE A 56 10.46 0.53 -3.29
CA ILE A 56 9.54 0.84 -2.21
C ILE A 56 9.73 -0.21 -1.11
N LYS A 57 10.45 0.15 -0.04
CA LYS A 57 10.49 -0.66 1.19
C LYS A 57 9.10 -0.65 1.85
N TRP A 58 8.31 -1.69 1.57
CA TRP A 58 6.93 -1.81 2.04
C TRP A 58 6.78 -2.13 3.54
N GLU A 59 7.87 -2.44 4.24
CA GLU A 59 7.86 -2.77 5.69
C GLU A 59 7.38 -1.59 6.56
N ASN A 60 7.62 -0.35 6.12
CA ASN A 60 7.28 0.87 6.86
C ASN A 60 6.19 1.70 6.18
N MET A 61 5.50 1.16 5.17
CA MET A 61 4.51 1.94 4.44
C MET A 61 3.17 1.97 5.17
N THR A 62 2.70 3.18 5.44
CA THR A 62 1.32 3.43 5.83
C THR A 62 0.42 3.45 4.61
N GLU A 63 -0.77 2.89 4.73
CA GLU A 63 -1.79 2.90 3.68
C GLU A 63 -2.00 4.30 3.06
N PRO A 64 -2.21 4.42 1.74
CA PRO A 64 -2.62 5.67 1.10
C PRO A 64 -3.91 6.28 1.72
N PRO A 65 -3.97 7.60 1.99
CA PRO A 65 -5.19 8.23 2.51
C PRO A 65 -6.40 8.04 1.58
N LEU A 66 -6.16 7.87 0.28
CA LEU A 66 -7.20 7.66 -0.72
C LEU A 66 -7.96 6.34 -0.51
N THR A 67 -7.32 5.34 0.10
CA THR A 67 -7.92 4.02 0.30
C THR A 67 -8.53 3.85 1.69
N GLU A 68 -8.27 4.78 2.62
CA GLU A 68 -8.79 4.78 4.00
C GLU A 68 -10.33 4.78 4.06
N ARG A 69 -11.01 5.27 3.01
CA ARG A 69 -12.47 5.25 2.90
C ARG A 69 -13.08 3.88 2.59
N PHE A 70 -12.28 2.91 2.14
CA PHE A 70 -12.75 1.57 1.78
C PHE A 70 -12.50 0.60 2.94
N SER A 71 -13.42 -0.32 3.23
CA SER A 71 -13.18 -1.34 4.27
C SER A 71 -12.21 -2.41 3.77
N ASP A 72 -11.62 -3.18 4.71
CA ASP A 72 -10.78 -4.33 4.37
C ASP A 72 -11.54 -5.35 3.54
N ASP A 73 -12.81 -5.58 3.87
CA ASP A 73 -13.70 -6.50 3.14
C ASP A 73 -13.88 -6.06 1.68
N MET A 74 -14.07 -4.76 1.42
CA MET A 74 -14.18 -4.23 0.05
C MET A 74 -12.89 -4.43 -0.75
N ILE A 75 -11.74 -4.25 -0.10
CA ILE A 75 -10.42 -4.41 -0.73
C ILE A 75 -10.14 -5.90 -0.99
N ALA A 76 -10.51 -6.78 -0.06
CA ALA A 76 -10.41 -8.21 -0.21
C ALA A 76 -11.33 -8.74 -1.32
N GLU A 77 -12.55 -8.20 -1.41
CA GLU A 77 -13.50 -8.53 -2.48
C GLU A 77 -12.96 -8.11 -3.85
N ALA A 78 -12.32 -6.94 -3.94
CA ALA A 78 -11.70 -6.45 -5.17
C ALA A 78 -10.50 -7.29 -5.65
N ILE A 79 -9.85 -8.05 -4.75
CA ILE A 79 -8.82 -9.03 -5.13
C ILE A 79 -9.46 -10.25 -5.82
N VAL A 80 -10.63 -10.68 -5.35
CA VAL A 80 -11.36 -11.84 -5.91
C VAL A 80 -12.13 -11.45 -7.18
N ASN A 81 -12.72 -10.25 -7.19
CA ASN A 81 -13.50 -9.70 -8.28
C ASN A 81 -13.00 -8.30 -8.66
N PRO A 82 -12.13 -8.19 -9.68
CA PRO A 82 -11.48 -6.93 -10.05
C PRO A 82 -12.42 -5.90 -10.69
N ALA A 83 -13.70 -6.21 -10.90
CA ALA A 83 -14.68 -5.28 -11.47
C ALA A 83 -15.24 -4.25 -10.48
N ILE A 84 -14.88 -4.36 -9.19
CA ILE A 84 -15.49 -3.61 -8.09
C ILE A 84 -14.80 -2.25 -7.82
N ILE A 85 -13.56 -2.06 -8.32
CA ILE A 85 -12.74 -0.85 -8.08
C ILE A 85 -12.06 -0.37 -9.37
#